data_AF-A0A7C3XED8-F1
#
_entry.id   AF-A0A7C3XED8-F1
#
_cell.length_a   1.000
_cell.length_b   1.000
_cell.length_c   1.000
_cell.angle_alpha   90.00
_cell.angle_beta   90.00
_cell.angle_gamma   90.00
#
_symmetry.space_group_name_H-M   'P 1'
#
loop_
_entity.id
_entity.type
_entity.pdbx_description
1 polymer ?
#
loop_
_entity_poly.entity_id
_entity_poly.type
_entity_poly.pdbx_seq_one_letter_code
_entity_poly.pdbx_strand_id
1 'polypeptide(L)'
;MFVKEGFSSMIRFVALLSLSLAVLNILPFPGLDGGRLLFICVEFITGRRVNQQFENLAHMIGFVLLLILILAVTYKDVVLLF
;
A
#
# COMPACT_ATOMS: atom_id res chain seq x y z
N MET A 1 -25.02 22.26 -19.58
CA MET A 1 -23.59 22.14 -19.97
C MET A 1 -22.74 21.57 -18.81
N PHE A 2 -22.92 22.01 -17.57
CA PHE A 2 -22.17 21.54 -16.38
C PHE A 2 -22.34 20.05 -15.99
N VAL A 3 -23.46 19.40 -16.35
CA VAL A 3 -23.72 18.00 -15.95
C VAL A 3 -22.99 16.97 -16.82
N LYS A 4 -22.67 17.30 -18.08
CA LYS A 4 -21.92 16.40 -18.97
C LYS A 4 -20.43 16.33 -18.61
N GLU A 5 -19.87 17.39 -18.02
CA GLU A 5 -18.51 17.36 -17.49
C GLU A 5 -18.42 16.69 -16.13
N GLY A 6 -19.51 16.65 -15.35
CA GLY A 6 -19.55 15.97 -14.06
C GLY A 6 -19.24 14.47 -14.17
N PHE A 7 -19.85 13.77 -15.14
CA PHE A 7 -19.62 12.34 -15.31
C PHE A 7 -18.20 12.03 -15.82
N SER A 8 -17.69 12.82 -16.77
CA SER A 8 -16.31 12.67 -17.28
C SER A 8 -15.26 13.02 -16.23
N SER A 9 -15.48 14.08 -15.45
CA SER A 9 -14.60 14.49 -14.35
C SER A 9 -14.61 13.48 -13.21
N MET A 10 -15.77 12.90 -12.90
CA MET A 10 -15.89 11.85 -11.88
C MET A 10 -15.15 10.57 -12.31
N ILE A 11 -15.29 10.15 -13.58
CA ILE A 11 -14.51 9.02 -14.12
C ILE A 11 -13.01 9.31 -14.07
N ARG A 12 -12.57 10.52 -14.46
CA ARG A 12 -11.15 10.90 -14.37
C ARG A 12 -10.65 10.91 -12.92
N PHE A 13 -11.45 11.41 -11.99
CA PHE A 13 -11.11 11.43 -10.57
C PHE A 13 -10.99 10.01 -10.01
N VAL A 14 -11.96 9.15 -10.27
CA VAL A 14 -11.91 7.73 -9.88
C VAL A 14 -10.74 7.02 -10.55
N ALA A 15 -10.46 7.28 -11.82
CA ALA A 15 -9.31 6.70 -12.52
C ALA A 15 -7.97 7.13 -11.88
N LEU A 16 -7.83 8.41 -11.51
CA LEU A 16 -6.64 8.92 -10.82
C LEU A 16 -6.48 8.32 -9.42
N LEU A 17 -7.57 8.20 -8.66
CA LEU A 17 -7.55 7.54 -7.35
C LEU A 17 -7.17 6.06 -7.49
N SER A 18 -7.80 5.33 -8.42
CA SER A 18 -7.48 3.93 -8.69
C SER A 18 -6.03 3.74 -9.12
N LEU A 19 -5.50 4.61 -9.97
CA LEU A 19 -4.08 4.56 -10.37
C LEU A 19 -3.15 4.83 -9.18
N SER A 20 -3.49 5.80 -8.33
CA SER A 20 -2.72 6.11 -7.12
C SER A 20 -2.71 4.92 -6.15
N LEU A 21 -3.86 4.29 -5.94
CA LEU A 21 -3.99 3.09 -5.12
C LEU A 21 -3.25 1.89 -5.73
N ALA A 22 -3.27 1.74 -7.06
CA ALA A 22 -2.52 0.69 -7.75
C ALA A 22 -1.00 0.87 -7.57
N VAL A 23 -0.49 2.10 -7.75
CA VAL A 23 0.93 2.41 -7.51
C VAL A 23 1.32 2.17 -6.06
N LEU A 24 0.50 2.62 -5.10
CA LEU A 24 0.73 2.40 -3.68
C LEU A 24 0.71 0.91 -3.30
N ASN A 25 -0.21 0.13 -3.87
CA ASN A 25 -0.28 -1.31 -3.60
C ASN A 25 0.88 -2.10 -4.21
N ILE A 26 1.46 -1.64 -5.33
CA ILE A 26 2.63 -2.29 -5.96
C ILE A 26 3.93 -2.04 -5.18
N LEU A 27 3.97 -1.02 -4.32
CA LEU A 27 5.16 -0.77 -3.50
C LEU A 27 5.48 -1.97 -2.61
N PRO A 28 6.79 -2.30 -2.43
CA PRO A 28 7.27 -3.34 -1.51
C PRO A 28 7.05 -3.00 -0.04
N PHE A 29 5.83 -2.70 0.37
CA PHE A 29 5.50 -2.46 1.76
C PHE A 29 5.00 -3.75 2.41
N PRO A 30 5.68 -4.27 3.45
CA PRO A 30 5.22 -5.44 4.17
C PRO A 30 3.89 -5.11 4.87
N GLY A 31 2.84 -5.82 4.48
CA GLY A 31 1.45 -5.56 4.88
C GLY A 31 0.51 -5.18 3.73
N LEU A 32 1.02 -4.85 2.54
CA LEU A 32 0.23 -4.59 1.32
C LEU A 32 0.32 -5.75 0.31
N ASP A 33 -0.65 -5.82 -0.62
CA ASP A 33 -0.75 -6.88 -1.63
C ASP A 33 0.49 -6.99 -2.52
N GLY A 34 1.16 -5.87 -2.86
CA GLY A 34 2.38 -5.87 -3.66
C GLY A 34 3.63 -6.37 -2.94
N GLY A 35 3.68 -6.27 -1.60
CA GLY A 35 4.76 -6.85 -0.81
C GLY A 35 4.83 -8.37 -1.01
N ARG A 36 3.67 -9.02 -0.98
CA ARG A 36 3.52 -10.46 -1.25
C ARG A 36 3.89 -10.82 -2.69
N LEU A 37 3.43 -10.04 -3.66
CA LEU A 37 3.78 -10.23 -5.07
C LEU A 37 5.30 -10.17 -5.29
N LEU A 38 6.01 -9.26 -4.61
CA LEU A 38 7.46 -9.17 -4.73
C LEU A 38 8.19 -10.36 -4.11
N PHE A 39 7.74 -10.89 -2.97
CA PHE A 39 8.29 -12.15 -2.43
C PHE A 39 8.10 -13.32 -3.41
N ILE A 40 6.93 -13.43 -4.04
CA ILE A 40 6.65 -14.45 -5.05
C ILE A 40 7.51 -14.24 -6.31
N CYS A 41 7.70 -13.01 -6.76
CA CYS A 41 8.60 -12.70 -7.89
C CYS A 41 10.05 -13.07 -7.56
N VAL A 42 10.53 -12.76 -6.35
CA VAL A 42 11.87 -13.14 -5.89
C VAL A 42 12.01 -14.66 -5.79
N GLU A 43 10.99 -15.36 -5.31
CA GLU A 43 10.93 -16.82 -5.28
C GLU A 43 11.00 -17.43 -6.69
N PHE A 44 10.27 -16.86 -7.64
CA PHE A 44 10.28 -17.28 -9.05
C PHE A 44 11.65 -17.09 -9.70
N ILE A 45 12.35 -16.00 -9.38
CA ILE A 45 13.70 -15.71 -9.91
C ILE A 45 14.77 -16.57 -9.21
N THR A 46 14.66 -16.78 -7.89
CA THR A 46 15.69 -17.46 -7.09
C THR A 46 15.51 -18.99 -7.08
N GLY A 47 14.34 -19.49 -7.47
CA GLY A 47 14.03 -20.93 -7.53
C GLY A 47 14.00 -21.63 -6.16
N ARG A 48 14.08 -20.86 -5.06
CA ARG A 48 14.03 -21.35 -3.68
C ARG A 48 12.76 -20.87 -3.01
N ARG A 49 11.96 -21.81 -2.50
CA ARG A 49 10.74 -21.49 -1.75
C ARG A 49 11.07 -20.62 -0.56
N VAL A 50 10.52 -19.40 -0.54
CA VAL A 50 10.59 -18.57 0.66
C VAL A 50 9.68 -19.25 1.67
N ASN A 51 10.20 -19.49 2.88
CA ASN A 51 9.43 -20.22 3.88
C ASN A 51 8.17 -19.40 4.24
N GLN A 52 6.97 -19.98 4.07
CA GLN A 52 5.69 -19.30 4.28
C GLN A 52 5.62 -18.64 5.67
N GLN A 53 6.28 -19.25 6.67
CA GLN A 53 6.39 -18.71 8.03
C GLN A 53 7.20 -17.40 8.08
N PHE A 54 8.24 -17.28 7.26
CA PHE A 54 9.06 -16.08 7.16
C PHE A 54 8.32 -14.95 6.45
N GLU A 55 7.56 -15.27 5.39
CA GLU A 55 6.66 -14.31 4.71
C GLU A 55 5.62 -13.75 5.68
N ASN A 56 4.95 -14.63 6.43
CA ASN A 56 3.91 -14.24 7.36
C ASN A 56 4.48 -13.41 8.54
N LEU A 57 5.66 -13.77 9.04
CA LEU A 57 6.35 -13.02 10.08
C LEU A 57 6.77 -11.63 9.58
N ALA A 58 7.35 -11.55 8.38
CA ALA A 58 7.74 -10.28 7.77
C ALA A 58 6.53 -9.36 7.52
N HIS A 59 5.42 -9.91 7.04
CA HIS A 59 4.15 -9.19 6.90
C HIS A 59 3.63 -8.67 8.24
N MET A 60 3.63 -9.51 9.27
CA MET A 60 3.13 -9.13 10.59
C MET A 60 3.99 -8.04 11.23
N ILE A 61 5.32 -8.15 11.15
CA ILE A 61 6.26 -7.14 11.65
C ILE A 61 6.07 -5.83 10.88
N GLY A 62 5.99 -5.89 9.55
CA GLY A 62 5.78 -4.71 8.71
C GLY A 62 4.46 -4.00 9.00
N PHE A 63 3.40 -4.76 9.20
CA PHE A 63 2.08 -4.23 9.55
C PHE A 63 2.08 -3.53 10.91
N VAL A 64 2.69 -4.14 11.93
CA VAL A 64 2.83 -3.53 13.26
C VAL A 64 3.68 -2.27 13.21
N LEU A 65 4.79 -2.28 12.46
CA LEU A 65 5.65 -1.12 12.29
C LEU A 65 4.92 0.02 11.58
N LEU A 66 4.11 -0.30 10.56
CA LEU A 66 3.28 0.66 9.85
C LEU A 66 2.21 1.26 10.76
N LEU A 67 1.55 0.47 11.60
CA LEU A 67 0.60 0.97 12.61
C LEU A 67 1.26 1.93 13.59
N ILE A 68 2.46 1.59 14.09
CA ILE A 68 3.23 2.47 14.99
C ILE A 68 3.60 3.77 14.28
N LEU A 69 4.03 3.70 13.02
CA LEU A 69 4.34 4.88 12.22
C LEU A 69 3.11 5.80 12.06
N ILE A 70 1.96 5.23 11.71
CA ILE A 70 0.70 5.99 11.59
C ILE A 70 0.37 6.69 12.91
N LEU A 71 0.46 5.99 14.03
CA LEU A 71 0.21 6.58 15.36
C LEU A 71 1.21 7.69 15.70
N ALA A 72 2.49 7.49 15.42
CA ALA A 72 3.54 8.46 15.69
C ALA A 72 3.38 9.73 14.84
N VAL A 73 3.09 9.58 13.54
CA VAL A 73 2.83 10.70 12.63
C VAL A 73 1.56 11.43 13.04
N THR A 74 0.47 10.70 13.32
CA THR A 74 -0.79 11.29 13.77
C THR A 74 -0.61 12.06 15.08
N TYR A 75 0.11 11.51 16.06
CA TYR A 75 0.40 12.20 17.32
C TYR A 75 1.21 13.48 17.08
N LYS A 76 2.26 13.40 16.25
CA LYS A 76 3.08 14.57 15.91
C LYS A 76 2.25 15.62 15.20
N ASP A 77 1.42 15.23 14.24
CA ASP A 77 0.56 16.16 13.50
C ASP A 77 -0.44 16.82 14.45
N VAL A 78 -1.08 16.07 15.35
CA VAL A 78 -2.02 16.62 16.36
C VAL A 78 -1.33 17.61 17.30
N VAL A 79 -0.12 17.29 17.80
CA VAL A 79 0.65 18.18 18.68
C VAL A 79 1.20 19.40 17.94
N LEU A 80 1.47 19.28 16.63
CA LEU A 80 1.93 20.42 15.82
C LEU A 80 0.78 21.35 15.44
N LEU A 81 -0.45 20.82 15.31
CA LEU A 81 -1.64 21.58 14.91
C LEU A 81 -2.31 22.34 16.07
N PHE A 82 -2.07 21.93 17.32
CA PHE A 82 -2.56 22.57 18.55
C PHE A 82 -1.45 23.36 19.25
#